data_AF-X1I1A0-F1
#
_entry.id   AF-X1I1A0-F1
#
_cell.length_a   1.000
_cell.length_b   1.000
_cell.length_c   1.000
_cell.angle_alpha   90.00
_cell.angle_beta   90.00
_cell.angle_gamma   90.00
#
_symmetry.space_group_name_H-M   'P 1'
#
loop_
_entity.id
_entity.type
_entity.pdbx_description
1 polymer ?
#
loop_
_entity_poly.entity_id
_entity_poly.type
_entity_poly.pdbx_seq_one_letter_code
_entity_poly.pdbx_strand_id
1 'polypeptide(L)'
;CQEFSILRSVNRNKPAKWGNLIPEFERVVIEAKPEWFLMENIKRAPLPSVPGYKVDGTLLDNRWLGHVQSRLHRFSFGTKDGTKLAYDISLFENPEWAGRVCAAGSVKPGAPKDQQTS
;
A
#
# COMPACT_ATOMS: atom_id res chain seq x y z
N CYS A 1 -11.32 -3.33 7.24
CA CYS A 1 -11.14 -2.45 6.06
C CYS A 1 -12.45 -1.91 5.47
N GLN A 2 -13.60 -2.61 5.59
CA GLN A 2 -14.89 -2.18 5.01
C GLN A 2 -15.29 -0.76 5.42
N GLU A 3 -15.04 -0.40 6.68
CA GLU A 3 -15.36 0.93 7.21
C GLU A 3 -14.58 2.08 6.54
N PHE A 4 -13.39 1.81 6.00
CA PHE A 4 -12.53 2.84 5.41
C PHE A 4 -12.62 2.87 3.88
N SER A 5 -13.44 2.00 3.28
CA SER A 5 -13.59 1.85 1.83
C SER A 5 -14.18 3.12 1.20
N ILE A 6 -13.70 3.48 0.01
CA ILE A 6 -14.27 4.58 -0.81
C ILE A 6 -15.76 4.34 -1.10
N LEU A 7 -16.15 3.07 -1.26
CA LEU A 7 -17.54 2.69 -1.53
C LEU A 7 -18.47 2.86 -0.32
N ARG A 8 -17.96 3.24 0.87
CA ARG A 8 -18.81 3.55 2.03
C ARG A 8 -19.74 4.74 1.76
N SER A 9 -19.32 5.72 0.96
CA SER A 9 -20.20 6.84 0.59
C SER A 9 -21.38 6.40 -0.29
N VAL A 10 -21.17 5.37 -1.11
CA VAL A 10 -22.16 4.80 -2.03
C VAL A 10 -23.07 3.79 -1.31
N ASN A 11 -22.52 3.03 -0.36
CA ASN A 11 -23.24 2.02 0.42
C ASN A 11 -23.80 2.56 1.75
N ARG A 12 -24.29 3.81 1.79
CA ARG A 12 -24.84 4.43 3.03
C ARG A 12 -25.91 3.58 3.72
N ASN A 13 -26.71 2.85 2.95
CA ASN A 13 -27.81 2.01 3.45
C ASN A 13 -27.36 0.60 3.88
N LYS A 14 -26.07 0.26 3.72
CA LYS A 14 -25.49 -1.03 4.15
C LYS A 14 -24.31 -0.73 5.08
N PRO A 15 -24.52 -0.74 6.41
CA PRO A 15 -23.42 -0.55 7.34
C PRO A 15 -22.35 -1.61 7.09
N ALA A 16 -21.09 -1.26 7.35
CA ALA A 16 -20.02 -2.24 7.31
C ALA A 16 -20.38 -3.40 8.26
N LYS A 17 -20.23 -4.65 7.80
CA LYS A 17 -20.58 -5.83 8.60
C LYS A 17 -19.81 -5.83 9.93
N TRP A 18 -18.59 -5.35 9.87
CA TRP A 18 -17.73 -5.10 11.00
C TRP A 18 -17.16 -3.69 10.86
N GLY A 19 -17.30 -2.86 11.89
CA GLY A 19 -16.78 -1.50 11.92
C GLY A 19 -15.26 -1.44 12.01
N ASN A 20 -14.75 -0.48 12.78
CA ASN A 20 -13.33 -0.26 12.95
C ASN A 20 -12.78 -1.28 13.93
N LEU A 21 -12.13 -2.33 13.40
CA LEU A 21 -11.48 -3.36 14.20
C LEU A 21 -10.00 -3.06 14.50
N ILE A 22 -9.49 -1.88 14.11
CA ILE A 22 -8.11 -1.47 14.43
C ILE A 22 -7.88 -1.42 15.95
N PRO A 23 -8.80 -0.90 16.79
CA PRO A 23 -8.63 -0.92 18.24
C PRO A 23 -8.52 -2.33 18.83
N GLU A 24 -9.24 -3.30 18.26
CA GLU A 24 -9.15 -4.69 18.71
C GLU A 24 -7.82 -5.32 18.28
N PHE A 25 -7.35 -5.02 17.07
CA PHE A 25 -6.00 -5.38 16.64
C PHE A 25 -4.94 -4.81 17.58
N GLU A 26 -5.04 -3.52 17.94
CA GLU A 26 -4.13 -2.87 18.89
C GLU A 26 -4.14 -3.57 20.25
N ARG A 27 -5.33 -3.89 20.78
CA ARG A 27 -5.49 -4.62 22.05
C ARG A 27 -4.77 -5.98 22.03
N VAL A 28 -4.95 -6.76 20.96
CA VAL A 28 -4.30 -8.07 20.80
C VAL A 28 -2.78 -7.94 20.74
N VAL A 29 -2.25 -6.95 20.02
CA VAL A 29 -0.80 -6.72 19.97
C VAL A 29 -0.25 -6.31 21.33
N ILE A 30 -0.96 -5.46 22.08
CA ILE A 30 -0.56 -5.04 23.45
C ILE A 30 -0.49 -6.26 24.39
N GLU A 31 -1.44 -7.18 24.29
CA GLU A 31 -1.51 -8.38 25.13
C GLU A 31 -0.43 -9.41 24.76
N ALA A 32 -0.28 -9.70 23.46
CA ALA A 32 0.66 -10.70 22.97
C ALA A 32 2.13 -10.23 22.98
N LYS A 33 2.38 -8.91 22.95
CA LYS A 33 3.71 -8.28 22.96
C LYS A 33 4.72 -8.89 21.97
N PRO A 34 4.33 -9.14 20.69
CA PRO A 34 5.21 -9.81 19.72
C PRO A 34 6.49 -9.01 19.47
N GLU A 35 7.53 -9.61 18.89
CA GLU A 35 8.72 -8.85 18.51
C GLU A 35 8.41 -7.79 17.44
N TRP A 36 7.56 -8.17 16.48
CA TRP A 36 7.07 -7.33 15.40
C TRP A 36 5.61 -7.68 15.07
N PHE A 37 4.90 -6.76 14.42
CA PHE A 37 3.58 -7.03 13.86
C PHE A 37 3.44 -6.42 12.47
N LEU A 38 2.48 -6.93 11.70
CA LEU A 38 2.12 -6.41 10.39
C LEU A 38 0.60 -6.28 10.28
N MET A 39 0.12 -5.08 9.96
CA MET A 39 -1.29 -4.85 9.64
C MET A 39 -1.43 -4.41 8.19
N GLU A 40 -2.07 -5.25 7.38
CA GLU A 40 -2.48 -4.94 6.02
C GLU A 40 -3.83 -4.20 6.06
N ASN A 41 -3.91 -3.03 5.44
CA ASN A 41 -5.19 -2.36 5.21
C ASN A 41 -5.16 -1.48 3.95
N ILE A 42 -6.30 -0.98 3.50
CA ILE A 42 -6.33 0.00 2.40
C ILE A 42 -5.57 1.29 2.79
N LYS A 43 -5.03 2.00 1.80
CA LYS A 43 -4.26 3.25 2.01
C LYS A 43 -4.94 4.25 2.95
N ARG A 44 -6.27 4.34 2.97
CA ARG A 44 -6.99 5.34 3.78
C ARG A 44 -7.18 4.96 5.25
N ALA A 45 -6.94 3.70 5.63
CA ALA A 45 -7.04 3.30 7.01
C ALA A 45 -5.96 3.99 7.86
N PRO A 46 -6.27 4.36 9.12
CA PRO A 46 -5.27 4.92 10.02
C PRO A 46 -4.18 3.89 10.35
N LEU A 47 -3.01 4.38 10.73
CA LEU A 47 -1.96 3.54 11.29
C LEU A 47 -2.39 3.07 12.69
N PRO A 48 -2.08 1.83 13.08
CA PRO A 48 -2.31 1.36 14.43
C PRO A 48 -1.35 2.08 15.39
N SER A 49 -1.83 2.43 16.57
CA SER A 49 -1.07 3.11 17.62
C SER A 49 -0.85 2.15 18.79
N VAL A 50 0.27 1.44 18.77
CA VAL A 50 0.61 0.45 19.80
C VAL A 50 1.78 0.95 20.65
N PRO A 51 1.61 1.16 21.97
CA PRO A 51 2.70 1.59 22.85
C PRO A 51 3.91 0.65 22.79
N GLY A 52 5.11 1.24 22.70
CA GLY A 52 6.37 0.48 22.61
C GLY A 52 6.73 -0.01 21.20
N TYR A 53 5.91 0.25 20.19
CA TYR A 53 6.23 -0.03 18.79
C TYR A 53 6.35 1.26 18.00
N LYS A 54 7.33 1.28 17.10
CA LYS A 54 7.47 2.26 16.04
C LYS A 54 6.84 1.65 14.79
N VAL A 55 5.85 2.32 14.23
CA VAL A 55 5.08 1.82 13.10
C VAL A 55 5.46 2.57 11.83
N ASP A 56 5.97 1.84 10.84
CA ASP A 56 6.26 2.36 9.51
C ASP A 56 5.19 1.85 8.52
N GLY A 57 4.60 2.79 7.77
CA GLY A 57 3.53 2.50 6.82
C GLY A 57 4.04 2.54 5.39
N THR A 58 4.24 1.39 4.78
CA THR A 58 4.64 1.29 3.36
C THR A 58 3.44 1.00 2.47
N LEU A 59 3.48 1.48 1.22
CA LEU A 59 2.44 1.22 0.23
C LEU A 59 2.96 0.24 -0.80
N LEU A 60 2.20 -0.80 -1.07
CA LEU A 60 2.52 -1.81 -2.08
C LEU A 60 1.33 -1.94 -3.03
N ASP A 61 1.60 -1.77 -4.32
CA ASP A 61 0.65 -2.11 -5.38
C ASP A 61 0.98 -3.51 -5.87
N ASN A 62 0.00 -4.41 -5.83
CA ASN A 62 0.18 -5.77 -6.32
C ASN A 62 0.59 -5.85 -7.82
N ARG A 63 0.38 -4.79 -8.61
CA ARG A 63 0.91 -4.71 -9.99
C ARG A 63 2.43 -4.78 -10.04
N TRP A 64 3.11 -4.29 -9.00
CA TRP A 64 4.56 -4.40 -8.89
C TRP A 64 5.04 -5.82 -8.63
N LEU A 65 4.11 -6.76 -8.44
CA LEU A 65 4.36 -8.20 -8.27
C LEU A 65 3.84 -9.01 -9.47
N GLY A 66 3.61 -8.36 -10.62
CA GLY A 66 3.14 -9.01 -11.85
C GLY A 66 1.63 -9.24 -11.94
N HIS A 67 0.82 -8.73 -11.00
CA HIS A 67 -0.63 -8.87 -11.08
C HIS A 67 -1.26 -7.88 -12.09
N VAL A 68 -2.30 -8.34 -12.80
CA VAL A 68 -3.00 -7.54 -13.83
C VAL A 68 -3.85 -6.41 -13.21
N GLN A 69 -4.51 -6.66 -12.09
CA GLN A 69 -5.39 -5.67 -11.43
C GLN A 69 -4.61 -4.85 -10.41
N SER A 70 -4.70 -3.51 -10.46
CA SER A 70 -4.20 -2.61 -9.40
C SER A 70 -4.97 -2.71 -8.11
N ARG A 71 -4.25 -3.02 -7.03
CA ARG A 71 -4.71 -2.95 -5.65
C ARG A 71 -3.60 -2.40 -4.78
N LEU A 72 -3.73 -1.11 -4.46
CA LEU A 72 -2.81 -0.39 -3.59
C LEU A 72 -3.22 -0.56 -2.13
N HIS A 73 -2.43 -1.31 -1.38
CA HIS A 73 -2.65 -1.56 0.04
C HIS A 73 -1.48 -1.00 0.87
N ARG A 74 -1.76 -0.70 2.12
CA ARG A 74 -0.81 -0.23 3.13
C ARG A 74 -0.44 -1.39 4.04
N PHE A 75 0.86 -1.58 4.19
CA PHE A 75 1.45 -2.47 5.17
C PHE A 75 1.99 -1.62 6.31
N SER A 76 1.31 -1.67 7.45
CA SER A 76 1.74 -1.02 8.70
C SER A 76 2.59 -2.01 9.48
N PHE A 77 3.90 -1.85 9.43
CA PHE A 77 4.86 -2.72 10.09
C PHE A 77 5.33 -2.09 11.40
N GLY A 78 5.06 -2.76 12.51
CA GLY A 78 5.41 -2.28 13.85
C GLY A 78 6.55 -3.10 14.44
N THR A 79 7.61 -2.42 14.87
CA THR A 79 8.79 -3.03 15.52
C THR A 79 9.17 -2.24 16.77
N LYS A 80 9.83 -2.89 17.74
CA LYS A 80 10.27 -2.21 18.98
C LYS A 80 11.47 -1.29 18.74
N ASP A 81 12.35 -1.68 17.83
CA ASP A 81 13.59 -0.96 17.49
C ASP A 81 13.37 0.13 16.43
N GLY A 82 12.36 -0.01 15.58
CA GLY A 82 12.09 0.87 14.44
C GLY A 82 12.63 0.36 13.12
N THR A 83 13.01 -0.92 13.06
CA THR A 83 13.28 -1.61 11.81
C THR A 83 12.07 -1.48 10.87
N LYS A 84 12.36 -1.13 9.61
CA LYS A 84 11.36 -0.88 8.57
C LYS A 84 11.24 -2.09 7.66
N LEU A 85 10.07 -2.25 7.06
CA LEU A 85 9.86 -3.26 6.05
C LEU A 85 10.57 -2.84 4.76
N ALA A 86 11.59 -3.59 4.35
CA ALA A 86 12.27 -3.42 3.08
C ALA A 86 11.85 -4.54 2.13
N TYR A 87 11.52 -4.19 0.89
CA TYR A 87 11.27 -5.13 -0.18
C TYR A 87 11.96 -4.64 -1.46
N ASP A 88 12.60 -5.56 -2.16
CA ASP A 88 13.13 -5.33 -3.50
C ASP A 88 12.08 -5.80 -4.51
N ILE A 89 11.38 -4.85 -5.12
CA ILE A 89 10.31 -5.10 -6.10
C ILE A 89 10.82 -5.09 -7.55
N SER A 90 12.11 -4.85 -7.76
CA SER A 90 12.70 -4.76 -9.11
C SER A 90 12.60 -6.08 -9.88
N LEU A 91 12.48 -7.22 -9.19
CA LEU A 91 12.42 -8.54 -9.79
C LEU A 91 11.14 -8.81 -10.61
N PHE A 92 10.08 -8.03 -10.40
CA PHE A 92 8.76 -8.26 -11.00
C PHE A 92 8.28 -7.06 -11.85
N GLU A 93 9.13 -6.05 -12.05
CA GLU A 93 8.84 -4.95 -12.93
C GLU A 93 8.89 -5.45 -14.39
N ASN A 94 7.76 -5.37 -15.10
CA ASN A 94 7.74 -5.69 -16.53
C ASN A 94 8.64 -4.67 -17.25
N PRO A 95 9.63 -5.10 -18.06
CA PRO A 95 10.49 -4.18 -18.82
C PRO A 95 9.71 -3.23 -19.72
N GLU A 96 8.46 -3.57 -20.07
CA GLU A 96 7.49 -2.65 -20.67
C GLU A 96 6.56 -2.05 -19.61
N TRP A 97 7.07 -1.06 -18.85
CA TRP A 97 6.24 -0.19 -18.03
C TRP A 97 5.90 1.10 -18.78
N ALA A 98 4.62 1.46 -18.81
CA ALA A 98 4.14 2.76 -19.25
C ALA A 98 3.56 3.53 -18.07
N GLY A 99 4.07 4.74 -17.83
CA GLY A 99 3.46 5.68 -16.90
C GLY A 99 1.99 5.91 -17.24
N ARG A 100 1.13 6.07 -16.23
CA ARG A 100 -0.26 6.48 -16.42
C ARG A 100 -0.25 7.74 -17.29
N VAL A 101 -0.93 7.71 -18.44
CA VAL A 101 -1.08 8.87 -19.33
C VAL A 101 -1.65 10.03 -18.52
N CYS A 102 -0.81 10.98 -18.15
CA CYS A 102 -1.24 12.33 -17.86
C CYS A 102 -1.57 12.97 -19.21
N ALA A 103 -2.72 13.62 -19.33
CA ALA A 103 -2.90 14.57 -20.42
C ALA A 103 -1.73 15.59 -20.32
N ALA A 104 -1.10 15.85 -21.47
CA ALA A 104 0.17 16.54 -21.69
C ALA A 104 1.41 15.62 -21.74
N GLY A 105 1.87 15.42 -22.98
CA GLY A 105 2.99 14.58 -23.35
C GLY A 105 4.27 14.93 -22.60
N SER A 106 4.88 13.89 -22.02
CA SER A 106 6.26 13.93 -21.55
C SER A 106 7.04 12.92 -22.38
N VAL A 107 8.10 13.40 -23.04
CA VAL A 107 9.02 12.60 -23.85
C VAL A 107 9.84 11.68 -22.92
N LYS A 108 10.07 10.44 -23.34
CA LYS A 108 10.90 9.44 -22.63
C LYS A 108 12.32 10.00 -22.36
N PRO A 109 12.87 9.91 -21.14
CA PRO A 109 14.32 9.97 -20.95
C PRO A 109 14.92 8.65 -21.46
N GLY A 110 15.77 8.71 -22.49
CA GLY A 110 16.56 7.56 -22.95
C GLY A 110 16.23 6.98 -24.33
N ALA A 111 15.40 7.62 -25.16
CA ALA A 111 15.30 7.22 -26.56
C ALA A 111 16.62 7.55 -27.30
N PRO A 112 17.25 6.59 -28.02
CA PRO A 112 18.39 6.91 -28.86
C PRO A 112 17.96 7.90 -29.94
N LYS A 113 18.69 9.01 -30.06
CA LYS A 113 18.61 9.88 -31.23
C LYS A 113 19.24 9.09 -32.37
N ASP A 114 18.46 8.74 -33.38
CA ASP A 114 18.85 8.77 -34.80
C ASP A 114 17.81 8.06 -35.67
N GLN A 115 17.13 8.85 -36.51
CA GLN A 115 16.99 8.66 -37.95
C GLN A 115 15.82 9.53 -38.44
N GLN A 116 16.17 10.75 -38.80
CA GLN A 116 15.35 11.64 -39.60
C GLN A 116 15.70 11.32 -41.05
N THR A 117 14.87 10.53 -41.73
CA THR A 117 14.98 10.33 -43.18
C THR A 117 14.08 11.32 -43.91
N SER A 118 14.75 12.00 -44.85
CA SER A 118 14.33 12.81 -46.01
C SER A 118 12.85 12.93 -46.36
#